data_AF-A0A522N0N0-F1
#
_entry.id   AF-A0A522N0N0-F1
#
_cell.length_a   1.000
_cell.length_b   1.000
_cell.length_c   1.000
_cell.angle_alpha   90.00
_cell.angle_beta   90.00
_cell.angle_gamma   90.00
#
_symmetry.space_group_name_H-M   'P 1'
#
loop_
_entity.id
_entity.type
_entity.pdbx_description
1 polymer ?
#
loop_
_entity_poly.entity_id
_entity_poly.type
_entity_poly.pdbx_seq_one_letter_code
_entity_poly.pdbx_strand_id
1 'polypeptide(L)'
;MAEFTATDFGLGASKLVATQSFSDARGFLFESYNEPKYRALGIDHTWPQDTVSVSRRGVLRGLHCDPRMAKLVQVLHGAVYDVFVDMRADSPTYRQWQGVELSDRFQQQLYVPPGFAHGFLALEEGTVFHYKFSLTWNPARELGLRWDDPALQIAWPLDSIPGGEPLLSPKDAAAPLLAR
;
A
#
# COMPACT_ATOMS: atom_id res chain seq x y z
N MET A 1 -17.25 -21.32 -0.40
CA MET A 1 -16.91 -19.94 0.04
C MET A 1 -15.47 -19.69 -0.34
N ALA A 2 -15.09 -18.48 -0.77
CA ALA A 2 -13.70 -18.18 -1.15
C ALA A 2 -12.77 -18.39 0.05
N GLU A 3 -11.63 -19.03 -0.16
CA GLU A 3 -10.55 -19.10 0.84
C GLU A 3 -9.61 -17.90 0.69
N PHE A 4 -9.10 -17.41 1.82
CA PHE A 4 -8.08 -16.37 1.85
C PHE A 4 -6.77 -16.99 2.36
N THR A 5 -5.67 -16.62 1.73
CA THR A 5 -4.33 -16.98 2.16
C THR A 5 -3.53 -15.72 2.44
N ALA A 6 -2.61 -15.77 3.40
CA ALA A 6 -1.71 -14.66 3.70
C ALA A 6 -0.25 -15.13 3.61
N THR A 7 0.58 -14.33 2.98
CA THR A 7 2.04 -14.48 2.98
C THR A 7 2.64 -13.39 3.83
N ASP A 8 3.46 -13.77 4.81
CA ASP A 8 4.21 -12.82 5.64
C ASP A 8 5.41 -12.25 4.89
N PHE A 9 5.57 -10.95 4.98
CA PHE A 9 6.72 -10.25 4.40
C PHE A 9 7.97 -10.31 5.30
N GLY A 10 7.80 -10.66 6.58
CA GLY A 10 8.87 -10.56 7.58
C GLY A 10 9.25 -9.11 7.95
N LEU A 11 8.50 -8.12 7.46
CA LEU A 11 8.65 -6.71 7.81
C LEU A 11 7.55 -6.31 8.82
N GLY A 12 7.79 -6.61 10.09
CA GLY A 12 6.75 -6.55 11.11
C GLY A 12 5.62 -7.54 10.84
N ALA A 13 4.38 -7.11 11.05
CA ALA A 13 3.18 -7.93 10.82
C ALA A 13 2.54 -7.71 9.44
N SER A 14 3.26 -7.12 8.49
CA SER A 14 2.73 -6.87 7.14
C SER A 14 2.51 -8.18 6.38
N LYS A 15 1.45 -8.21 5.57
CA LYS A 15 0.99 -9.43 4.89
C LYS A 15 0.52 -9.11 3.47
N LEU A 16 0.79 -10.03 2.55
CA LEU A 16 0.11 -10.08 1.25
C LEU A 16 -1.02 -11.09 1.34
N VAL A 17 -2.26 -10.63 1.19
CA VAL A 17 -3.46 -11.45 1.25
C VAL A 17 -3.97 -11.72 -0.16
N ALA A 18 -4.20 -12.99 -0.48
CA ALA A 18 -4.78 -13.41 -1.75
C ALA A 18 -6.10 -14.14 -1.52
N THR A 19 -7.01 -14.04 -2.49
CA THR A 19 -8.34 -14.65 -2.45
C THR A 19 -8.65 -15.34 -3.77
N GLN A 20 -9.50 -16.36 -3.71
CA GLN A 20 -9.94 -17.07 -4.91
C GLN A 20 -10.88 -16.18 -5.74
N SER A 21 -10.56 -16.05 -7.03
CA SER A 21 -11.45 -15.45 -8.04
C SER A 21 -12.22 -16.51 -8.81
N PHE A 22 -13.49 -16.23 -9.08
CA PHE A 22 -14.40 -17.10 -9.83
C PHE A 22 -14.77 -16.41 -11.15
N SER A 23 -14.35 -16.99 -12.26
CA SER A 23 -14.58 -16.43 -13.60
C SER A 23 -15.60 -17.23 -14.38
N ASP A 24 -16.45 -16.54 -15.14
CA ASP A 24 -17.36 -17.11 -16.14
C ASP A 24 -17.54 -16.15 -17.33
N ALA A 25 -18.46 -16.46 -18.25
CA ALA A 25 -18.68 -15.67 -19.45
C ALA A 25 -19.11 -14.20 -19.19
N ARG A 26 -19.51 -13.85 -17.96
CA ARG A 26 -19.90 -12.49 -17.54
C ARG A 26 -18.72 -11.66 -17.05
N GLY A 27 -17.57 -12.29 -16.75
CA GLY A 27 -16.41 -11.68 -16.12
C GLY A 27 -15.91 -12.51 -14.94
N PHE A 28 -15.47 -11.86 -13.87
CA PHE A 28 -15.02 -12.53 -12.66
C PHE A 28 -15.61 -11.88 -11.41
N LEU A 29 -15.72 -12.68 -10.35
CA LEU A 29 -16.18 -12.26 -9.03
C LEU A 29 -15.22 -12.82 -7.99
N PHE A 30 -14.82 -11.97 -7.05
CA PHE A 30 -14.03 -12.39 -5.90
C PHE A 30 -14.51 -11.69 -4.65
N GLU A 31 -14.36 -12.36 -3.51
CA GLU A 31 -14.60 -11.74 -2.21
C GLU A 31 -13.36 -10.92 -1.86
N SER A 32 -13.46 -9.59 -1.90
CA SER A 32 -12.31 -8.72 -1.66
C SER A 32 -11.97 -8.58 -0.17
N TYR A 33 -12.95 -8.72 0.73
CA TYR A 33 -12.74 -8.64 2.16
C TYR A 33 -13.82 -9.41 2.92
N ASN A 34 -13.43 -10.09 4.00
CA ASN A 34 -14.33 -10.77 4.92
C ASN A 34 -13.78 -10.67 6.35
N GLU A 35 -14.45 -9.93 7.23
CA GLU A 35 -13.92 -9.64 8.56
C GLU A 35 -13.55 -10.89 9.38
N PRO A 36 -14.42 -11.90 9.56
CA PRO A 36 -14.05 -13.14 10.25
C PRO A 36 -12.81 -13.82 9.67
N LYS A 37 -12.65 -13.86 8.34
CA LYS A 37 -11.50 -14.50 7.69
C LYS A 37 -10.22 -13.68 7.84
N TYR A 38 -10.28 -12.36 7.75
CA TYR A 38 -9.13 -11.49 7.99
C TYR A 38 -8.68 -11.54 9.45
N ARG A 39 -9.62 -11.58 10.39
CA ARG A 39 -9.31 -11.80 11.82
C ARG A 39 -8.57 -13.12 12.02
N ALA A 40 -8.99 -14.20 11.35
CA ALA A 40 -8.31 -15.49 11.41
C ALA A 40 -6.88 -15.46 10.81
N LEU A 41 -6.58 -14.50 9.92
CA LEU A 41 -5.24 -14.24 9.38
C LEU A 41 -4.40 -13.28 10.27
N GLY A 42 -4.93 -12.88 11.44
CA GLY A 42 -4.28 -11.94 12.35
C GLY A 42 -4.45 -10.47 11.97
N ILE A 43 -5.37 -10.15 11.07
CA ILE A 43 -5.73 -8.78 10.68
C ILE A 43 -7.07 -8.45 11.33
N ASP A 44 -7.01 -7.93 12.56
CA ASP A 44 -8.19 -7.64 13.38
C ASP A 44 -8.36 -6.14 13.59
N HIS A 45 -8.92 -5.46 12.58
CA HIS A 45 -9.25 -4.04 12.62
C HIS A 45 -10.70 -3.82 12.18
N THR A 46 -11.28 -2.73 12.66
CA THR A 46 -12.45 -2.12 12.01
C THR A 46 -11.96 -1.19 10.90
N TRP A 47 -12.76 -0.99 9.85
CA TRP A 47 -12.40 -0.18 8.68
C TRP A 47 -13.41 0.96 8.49
N PRO A 48 -13.36 2.04 9.29
CA PRO A 48 -14.35 3.13 9.24
C PRO A 48 -14.27 4.02 8.00
N GLN A 49 -13.21 3.92 7.19
CA GLN A 49 -13.03 4.76 6.01
C GLN A 49 -12.45 3.96 4.84
N ASP A 50 -13.12 4.08 3.69
CA ASP A 50 -12.59 3.67 2.40
C ASP A 50 -12.18 4.90 1.59
N THR A 51 -11.18 4.75 0.74
CA THR A 51 -10.71 5.81 -0.16
C THR A 51 -10.31 5.21 -1.49
N VAL A 52 -10.55 5.94 -2.57
CA VAL A 52 -10.16 5.55 -3.93
C VAL A 52 -9.38 6.68 -4.56
N SER A 53 -8.30 6.34 -5.25
CA SER A 53 -7.57 7.27 -6.11
C SER A 53 -7.47 6.70 -7.52
N VAL A 54 -7.44 7.60 -8.51
CA VAL A 54 -7.10 7.27 -9.89
C VAL A 54 -5.80 7.98 -10.24
N SER A 55 -4.84 7.26 -10.81
CA SER A 55 -3.50 7.77 -11.06
C SER A 55 -3.07 7.50 -12.50
N ARG A 56 -2.45 8.51 -13.12
CA ARG A 56 -1.78 8.34 -14.42
C ARG A 56 -0.50 7.51 -14.23
N ARG A 57 0.00 6.90 -15.30
CA ARG A 57 1.28 6.20 -15.27
C ARG A 57 2.39 7.16 -14.83
N GLY A 58 3.26 6.71 -13.93
CA GLY A 58 4.35 7.51 -13.39
C GLY A 58 3.99 8.37 -12.17
N VAL A 59 2.71 8.44 -11.77
CA VAL A 59 2.34 9.11 -10.51
C VAL A 59 2.89 8.34 -9.32
N LEU A 60 3.60 9.03 -8.43
CA LEU A 60 4.03 8.50 -7.14
C LEU A 60 3.29 9.26 -6.03
N ARG A 61 2.66 8.50 -5.11
CA ARG A 61 2.01 9.06 -3.91
C ARG A 61 2.71 8.53 -2.69
N GLY A 62 3.03 9.42 -1.75
CA GLY A 62 3.69 9.03 -0.50
C GLY A 62 5.15 9.48 -0.39
N LEU A 63 5.84 9.09 0.69
CA LEU A 63 5.37 8.13 1.70
C LEU A 63 4.55 8.80 2.81
N HIS A 64 3.39 8.24 3.15
CA HIS A 64 2.50 8.76 4.20
C HIS A 64 2.35 7.79 5.36
N CYS A 65 2.42 8.30 6.58
CA CYS A 65 2.30 7.54 7.82
C CYS A 65 1.28 8.22 8.76
N ASP A 66 0.37 7.45 9.34
CA ASP A 66 -0.26 7.78 10.62
C ASP A 66 0.19 6.68 11.58
N PRO A 67 0.91 6.99 12.67
CA PRO A 67 1.48 5.98 13.56
C PRO A 67 0.46 5.00 14.16
N ARG A 68 -0.84 5.31 14.12
CA ARG A 68 -1.91 4.51 14.71
C ARG A 68 -2.81 3.83 13.68
N MET A 69 -2.65 4.13 12.39
CA MET A 69 -3.56 3.69 11.34
C MET A 69 -2.95 2.54 10.54
N ALA A 70 -3.66 1.41 10.48
CA ALA A 70 -3.39 0.37 9.51
C ALA A 70 -4.04 0.72 8.17
N LYS A 71 -3.46 0.21 7.08
CA LYS A 71 -4.02 0.32 5.74
C LYS A 71 -4.20 -1.09 5.16
N LEU A 72 -5.33 -1.32 4.51
CA LEU A 72 -5.52 -2.48 3.65
C LEU A 72 -5.74 -1.98 2.24
N VAL A 73 -4.82 -2.28 1.34
CA VAL A 73 -4.76 -1.64 0.02
C VAL A 73 -4.82 -2.66 -1.11
N GLN A 74 -5.44 -2.28 -2.23
CA GLN A 74 -5.52 -3.09 -3.44
C GLN A 74 -5.62 -2.23 -4.68
N VAL A 75 -5.26 -2.83 -5.82
CA VAL A 75 -5.50 -2.27 -7.14
C VAL A 75 -6.76 -2.88 -7.71
N LEU A 76 -7.73 -2.03 -8.06
CA LEU A 76 -8.98 -2.42 -8.72
C LEU A 76 -8.87 -2.39 -10.24
N HIS A 77 -7.93 -1.59 -10.78
CA HIS A 77 -7.62 -1.53 -12.19
C HIS A 77 -6.17 -1.05 -12.40
N GLY A 78 -5.45 -1.66 -13.34
CA GLY A 78 -4.06 -1.33 -13.66
C GLY A 78 -3.05 -2.00 -12.74
N ALA A 79 -1.92 -1.33 -12.48
CA ALA A 79 -0.87 -1.86 -11.62
C ALA A 79 -0.07 -0.76 -10.91
N VAL A 80 0.45 -1.10 -9.73
CA VAL A 80 1.39 -0.27 -8.97
C VAL A 80 2.60 -1.07 -8.50
N TYR A 81 3.70 -0.37 -8.25
CA TYR A 81 4.72 -0.82 -7.32
C TYR A 81 4.43 -0.16 -5.96
N ASP A 82 3.94 -0.94 -5.01
CA ASP A 82 3.55 -0.49 -3.67
C ASP A 82 4.70 -0.68 -2.68
N VAL A 83 5.00 0.34 -1.87
CA VAL A 83 6.10 0.37 -0.92
C VAL A 83 5.61 0.74 0.47
N PHE A 84 6.14 0.03 1.46
CA PHE A 84 5.88 0.29 2.87
C PHE A 84 7.18 0.23 3.68
N VAL A 85 7.32 1.16 4.61
CA VAL A 85 8.53 1.38 5.43
C VAL A 85 8.15 1.31 6.90
N ASP A 86 8.86 0.52 7.68
CA ASP A 86 8.62 0.39 9.11
C ASP A 86 9.17 1.61 9.87
N MET A 87 8.27 2.40 10.45
CA MET A 87 8.61 3.65 11.16
C MET A 87 8.52 3.50 12.69
N ARG A 88 8.37 2.27 13.20
CA ARG A 88 8.28 1.99 14.64
C ARG A 88 9.68 1.91 15.24
N ALA A 89 10.03 2.87 16.10
CA ALA A 89 11.39 3.01 16.63
C ALA A 89 11.87 1.81 17.49
N ASP A 90 10.92 1.07 18.08
CA ASP A 90 11.15 -0.13 18.88
C ASP A 90 11.14 -1.42 18.03
N SER A 91 10.88 -1.33 16.72
CA SER A 91 10.81 -2.49 15.85
C SER A 91 12.19 -3.02 15.46
N PRO A 92 12.39 -4.36 15.43
CA PRO A 92 13.62 -4.96 14.90
C PRO A 92 13.83 -4.67 13.40
N THR A 93 12.78 -4.27 12.70
CA THR A 93 12.81 -3.90 11.27
C THR A 93 12.70 -2.39 11.05
N TYR A 94 12.96 -1.57 12.07
CA TYR A 94 12.91 -0.11 11.96
C TYR A 94 13.76 0.41 10.78
N ARG A 95 13.17 1.32 9.98
CA ARG A 95 13.74 1.91 8.75
C ARG A 95 13.99 0.92 7.61
N GLN A 96 13.58 -0.35 7.75
CA GLN A 96 13.55 -1.28 6.63
C GLN A 96 12.26 -1.09 5.83
N TRP A 97 12.32 -1.42 4.56
CA TRP A 97 11.21 -1.29 3.63
C TRP A 97 11.10 -2.53 2.75
N GLN A 98 9.92 -2.72 2.19
CA GLN A 98 9.71 -3.67 1.11
C GLN A 98 8.81 -3.06 0.03
N GLY A 99 8.96 -3.58 -1.18
CA GLY A 99 8.14 -3.22 -2.33
C GLY A 99 7.48 -4.47 -2.93
N VAL A 100 6.26 -4.32 -3.43
CA VAL A 100 5.49 -5.39 -4.06
C VAL A 100 4.68 -4.84 -5.23
N GLU A 101 4.62 -5.57 -6.34
CA GLU A 101 3.69 -5.23 -7.41
C GLU A 101 2.27 -5.67 -7.03
N LEU A 102 1.32 -4.74 -7.08
CA LEU A 102 -0.11 -5.03 -6.97
C LEU A 102 -0.77 -4.69 -8.31
N SER A 103 -1.68 -5.55 -8.76
CA SER A 103 -2.47 -5.30 -9.97
C SER A 103 -3.85 -5.94 -9.89
N ASP A 104 -4.73 -5.52 -10.80
CA ASP A 104 -6.06 -6.12 -10.99
C ASP A 104 -6.00 -7.60 -11.44
N ARG A 105 -4.84 -8.06 -11.92
CA ARG A 105 -4.61 -9.44 -12.40
C ARG A 105 -4.58 -10.49 -11.28
N PHE A 106 -4.06 -10.14 -10.11
CA PHE A 106 -3.76 -11.11 -9.06
C PHE A 106 -4.75 -11.07 -7.87
N GLN A 107 -5.70 -10.13 -7.86
CA GLN A 107 -6.71 -9.93 -6.80
C GLN A 107 -6.12 -9.98 -5.38
N GLN A 108 -5.00 -9.31 -5.17
CA GLN A 108 -4.27 -9.29 -3.89
C GLN A 108 -4.53 -8.00 -3.12
N GLN A 109 -4.48 -8.11 -1.80
CA GLN A 109 -4.46 -6.99 -0.88
C GLN A 109 -3.16 -6.98 -0.09
N LEU A 110 -2.56 -5.80 0.05
CA LEU A 110 -1.47 -5.57 0.97
C LEU A 110 -2.02 -5.03 2.29
N TYR A 111 -1.71 -5.71 3.39
CA TYR A 111 -1.93 -5.21 4.73
C TYR A 111 -0.67 -4.51 5.24
N VAL A 112 -0.80 -3.21 5.48
CA VAL A 112 0.23 -2.35 6.07
C VAL A 112 -0.16 -2.05 7.52
N PRO A 113 0.59 -2.53 8.52
CA PRO A 113 0.26 -2.32 9.93
C PRO A 113 0.36 -0.84 10.37
N PRO A 114 -0.20 -0.48 11.54
CA PRO A 114 0.05 0.81 12.16
C PRO A 114 1.55 1.08 12.34
N GLY A 115 1.96 2.35 12.20
CA GLY A 115 3.36 2.74 12.37
C GLY A 115 4.23 2.54 11.12
N PHE A 116 3.63 2.30 9.96
CA PHE A 116 4.34 2.22 8.69
C PHE A 116 4.08 3.46 7.83
N ALA A 117 5.12 3.95 7.16
CA ALA A 117 4.94 4.85 6.03
C ALA A 117 4.60 4.02 4.78
N HIS A 118 3.71 4.51 3.93
CA HIS A 118 3.24 3.79 2.74
C HIS A 118 3.08 4.73 1.56
N GLY A 119 3.40 4.24 0.37
CA GLY A 119 3.21 4.92 -0.89
C GLY A 119 3.33 3.96 -2.06
N PHE A 120 3.05 4.43 -3.27
CA PHE A 120 3.12 3.60 -4.46
C PHE A 120 3.50 4.42 -5.69
N LEU A 121 4.03 3.74 -6.69
CA LEU A 121 4.25 4.23 -8.04
C LEU A 121 3.25 3.56 -9.01
N ALA A 122 2.42 4.35 -9.70
CA ALA A 122 1.52 3.83 -10.72
C ALA A 122 2.30 3.39 -11.97
N LEU A 123 2.18 2.11 -12.32
CA LEU A 123 2.88 1.50 -13.46
C LEU A 123 2.04 1.56 -14.74
N GLU A 124 0.73 1.66 -14.60
CA GLU A 124 -0.22 1.70 -15.71
C GLU A 124 -1.07 2.98 -15.69
N GLU A 125 -1.56 3.38 -16.86
CA GLU A 125 -2.42 4.56 -17.00
C GLU A 125 -3.81 4.29 -16.41
N GLY A 126 -4.40 5.27 -15.73
CA GLY A 126 -5.74 5.11 -15.15
C GLY A 126 -5.80 4.11 -13.99
N THR A 127 -4.69 3.86 -13.30
CA THR A 127 -4.63 2.92 -12.18
C THR A 127 -5.60 3.33 -11.06
N VAL A 128 -6.53 2.45 -10.71
CA VAL A 128 -7.54 2.64 -9.64
C VAL A 128 -7.06 1.92 -8.39
N PHE A 129 -6.67 2.71 -7.38
CA PHE A 129 -6.11 2.21 -6.13
C PHE A 129 -7.09 2.46 -4.99
N HIS A 130 -7.40 1.41 -4.23
CA HIS A 130 -8.38 1.42 -3.14
C HIS A 130 -7.70 1.17 -1.79
N TYR A 131 -8.10 1.96 -0.79
CA TYR A 131 -7.62 1.88 0.59
C TYR A 131 -8.81 1.59 1.50
N LYS A 132 -8.59 0.73 2.50
CA LYS A 132 -9.31 0.75 3.76
C LYS A 132 -8.39 1.27 4.84
N PHE A 133 -8.88 2.16 5.69
CA PHE A 133 -8.14 2.72 6.82
C PHE A 133 -8.75 2.27 8.13
N SER A 134 -7.91 1.84 9.09
CA SER A 134 -8.41 1.39 10.40
C SER A 134 -8.86 2.53 11.33
N LEU A 135 -8.61 3.77 10.92
CA LEU A 135 -9.03 5.00 11.58
C LEU A 135 -9.50 6.00 10.53
N THR A 136 -10.36 6.93 10.92
CA THR A 136 -10.69 8.07 10.06
C THR A 136 -9.49 8.98 9.91
N TRP A 137 -9.29 9.50 8.70
CA TRP A 137 -8.17 10.37 8.37
C TRP A 137 -8.17 11.63 9.25
N ASN A 138 -6.99 12.00 9.72
CA ASN A 138 -6.78 13.21 10.50
C ASN A 138 -5.46 13.87 10.07
N PRO A 139 -5.50 15.08 9.49
CA PRO A 139 -4.31 15.77 9.00
C PRO A 139 -3.29 16.04 10.13
N ALA A 140 -3.74 16.20 11.37
CA ALA A 140 -2.85 16.48 12.50
C ALA A 140 -1.98 15.29 12.91
N ARG A 141 -2.30 14.07 12.47
CA ARG A 141 -1.51 12.85 12.74
C ARG A 141 -0.70 12.39 11.54
N GLU A 142 -0.98 12.92 10.36
CA GLU A 142 -0.33 12.51 9.13
C GLU A 142 1.11 13.03 9.09
N LEU A 143 2.04 12.10 8.98
CA LEU A 143 3.45 12.35 8.77
C LEU A 143 3.79 12.02 7.31
N GLY A 144 4.65 12.84 6.71
CA GLY A 144 5.22 12.60 5.40
C GLY A 144 6.67 12.17 5.51
N LEU A 145 7.10 11.33 4.59
CA LEU A 145 8.50 10.96 4.37
C LEU A 145 8.77 11.02 2.87
N ARG A 146 9.89 11.65 2.52
CA ARG A 146 10.28 11.81 1.12
C ARG A 146 10.51 10.46 0.44
N TRP A 147 9.97 10.30 -0.76
CA TRP A 147 9.99 9.04 -1.53
C TRP A 147 11.41 8.61 -1.93
N ASP A 148 12.29 9.57 -2.20
CA ASP A 148 13.70 9.42 -2.58
C ASP A 148 14.65 9.66 -1.40
N ASP A 149 14.21 9.35 -0.18
CA ASP A 149 15.07 9.48 0.99
C ASP A 149 16.36 8.65 0.85
N PRO A 150 17.56 9.27 0.91
CA PRO A 150 18.81 8.57 0.68
C PRO A 150 19.19 7.61 1.82
N ALA A 151 18.57 7.70 2.99
CA ALA A 151 18.76 6.74 4.08
C ALA A 151 17.99 5.44 3.84
N LEU A 152 16.91 5.47 3.05
CA LEU A 152 16.10 4.29 2.73
C LEU A 152 16.53 3.62 1.43
N GLN A 153 16.99 4.41 0.44
CA GLN A 153 17.44 3.90 -0.86
C GLN A 153 16.40 2.96 -1.51
N ILE A 154 15.14 3.40 -1.51
CA ILE A 154 14.03 2.60 -2.03
C ILE A 154 14.24 2.38 -3.53
N ALA A 155 14.26 1.11 -3.94
CA ALA A 155 14.42 0.72 -5.34
C ALA A 155 13.09 0.86 -6.09
N TRP A 156 12.69 2.10 -6.34
CA TRP A 156 11.55 2.40 -7.21
C TRP A 156 11.89 2.03 -8.67
N PRO A 157 10.99 1.36 -9.42
CA PRO A 157 11.24 0.98 -10.81
C PRO A 157 11.06 2.16 -11.76
N LEU A 158 11.87 3.22 -11.60
CA LEU A 158 11.72 4.46 -12.36
C LEU A 158 11.95 4.26 -13.87
N ASP A 159 12.81 3.32 -14.26
CA ASP A 159 13.03 2.99 -15.67
C ASP A 159 11.77 2.42 -16.35
N SER A 160 10.78 1.96 -15.58
CA SER A 160 9.52 1.45 -16.12
C SER A 160 8.48 2.53 -16.39
N ILE A 161 8.76 3.81 -16.11
CA ILE A 161 7.83 4.93 -16.33
C ILE A 161 8.39 5.93 -17.36
N PRO A 162 7.53 6.70 -18.06
CA PRO A 162 7.99 7.67 -19.04
C PRO A 162 8.94 8.71 -18.44
N GLY A 163 10.14 8.84 -19.02
CA GLY A 163 11.13 9.85 -18.61
C GLY A 163 11.94 9.52 -17.36
N GLY A 164 11.65 8.43 -16.64
CA GLY A 164 12.39 8.06 -15.43
C GLY A 164 12.16 8.97 -14.21
N GLU A 165 11.23 9.92 -14.30
CA GLU A 165 10.92 10.87 -13.24
C GLU A 165 9.47 10.71 -12.77
N PRO A 166 9.22 10.44 -11.47
CA PRO A 166 7.86 10.27 -10.98
C PRO A 166 7.13 11.62 -10.91
N LEU A 167 5.83 11.59 -11.20
CA LEU A 167 4.94 12.74 -11.02
C LEU A 167 4.44 12.79 -9.57
N LEU A 168 4.83 13.84 -8.85
CA LEU A 168 4.55 14.02 -7.42
C LEU A 168 3.55 15.15 -7.18
N SER A 169 2.86 15.09 -6.04
CA SER A 169 2.18 16.27 -5.51
C SER A 169 3.19 17.26 -4.92
N PRO A 170 2.87 18.57 -4.82
CA PRO A 170 3.74 19.52 -4.12
C PRO A 170 4.02 19.14 -2.66
N LYS A 171 3.05 18.49 -2.00
CA LYS A 171 3.18 17.99 -0.62
C LYS A 171 4.23 16.87 -0.55
N ASP A 172 4.18 15.91 -1.47
CA ASP A 172 5.08 14.76 -1.47
C ASP A 172 6.50 15.17 -1.89
N ALA A 173 6.63 16.07 -2.86
CA ALA A 173 7.93 16.63 -3.27
C ALA A 173 8.62 17.41 -2.14
N ALA A 174 7.83 18.08 -1.30
CA ALA A 174 8.30 18.85 -0.14
C ALA A 174 8.35 18.04 1.17
N ALA A 175 8.07 16.72 1.14
CA ALA A 175 8.10 15.90 2.33
C ALA A 175 9.51 15.90 2.97
N PRO A 176 9.60 15.84 4.31
CA PRO A 176 10.88 15.87 4.99
C PRO A 176 11.65 14.56 4.74
N LEU A 177 12.98 14.66 4.83
CA LEU A 177 13.83 13.50 4.95
C LEU A 177 13.71 12.89 6.35
N LEU A 178 13.97 11.59 6.44
CA LEU A 178 14.20 10.88 7.67
C LEU A 178 15.35 11.57 8.43
N ALA A 179 15.04 12.07 9.63
CA ALA A 179 16.07 12.62 10.50
C ALA A 179 17.11 11.52 10.79
N ARG A 180 18.40 11.88 10.67
CA ARG A 180 19.50 10.97 10.97
C ARG A 180 19.39 10.45 12.40
#